data_AF-A0A7W0G713-F1
#
_entry.id   AF-A0A7W0G713-F1
#
_cell.length_a   1.000
_cell.length_b   1.000
_cell.length_c   1.000
_cell.angle_alpha   90.00
_cell.angle_beta   90.00
_cell.angle_gamma   90.00
#
_symmetry.space_group_name_H-M   'P 1'
#
loop_
_entity.id
_entity.type
_entity.pdbx_description
1 polymer ?
#
loop_
_entity_poly.entity_id
_entity_poly.type
_entity_poly.pdbx_seq_one_letter_code
_entity_poly.pdbx_strand_id
1 'polypeptide(L)'
;MRRRSVQVIRDGQSREGGYVASPTFAQYGFSWLRDGSFIADAMSRVGEIASAEAFFDWVARIVTAGRGLDARYRLAGERDGSGWPHRQHDGYGGGEWLLLTALLGLADPARARDCLDWIAAHERAAGLPEQSPPESYEPWVEKWGLPPLPLLWSHAMFLTLAHALDN
;
A
#
# COMPACT_ATOMS: atom_id res chain seq x y z
N MET A 1 9.64 2.06 13.87
CA MET A 1 8.80 1.75 12.69
C MET A 1 7.40 2.36 12.72
N ARG A 2 6.50 2.05 13.68
CA ARG A 2 5.07 2.50 13.64
C ARG A 2 4.83 3.99 13.32
N ARG A 3 5.42 4.91 14.11
CA ARG A 3 5.29 6.37 13.87
C ARG A 3 5.76 6.78 12.48
N ARG A 4 6.80 6.14 11.97
CA ARG A 4 7.34 6.40 10.62
C ARG A 4 6.42 5.88 9.53
N SER A 5 5.83 4.69 9.70
CA SER A 5 4.80 4.17 8.77
C SER A 5 3.59 5.09 8.68
N VAL A 6 3.10 5.60 9.81
CA VAL A 6 2.00 6.58 9.83
C VAL A 6 2.38 7.86 9.08
N GLN A 7 3.58 8.39 9.32
CA GLN A 7 4.05 9.59 8.63
C GLN A 7 4.14 9.38 7.12
N VAL A 8 4.71 8.26 6.66
CA VAL A 8 4.80 7.93 5.22
C VAL A 8 3.43 7.85 4.57
N ILE A 9 2.44 7.25 5.25
CA ILE A 9 1.08 7.17 4.73
C ILE A 9 0.43 8.56 4.65
N ARG A 10 0.58 9.39 5.69
CA ARG A 10 0.07 10.76 5.69
C ARG A 10 0.70 11.61 4.59
N ASP A 11 2.02 11.52 4.42
CA ASP A 11 2.75 12.27 3.38
C ASP A 11 2.36 11.83 1.97
N GLY A 12 1.92 10.57 1.80
CA GLY A 12 1.42 10.03 0.53
C GLY A 12 -0.10 10.17 0.32
N GLN A 13 -0.83 10.81 1.24
CA GLN A 13 -2.25 11.09 1.06
C GLN A 13 -2.45 12.42 0.35
N SER A 14 -3.25 12.43 -0.72
CA SER A 14 -3.63 13.68 -1.38
C SER A 14 -4.57 14.51 -0.52
N ARG A 15 -4.70 15.81 -0.81
CA ARG A 15 -5.65 16.71 -0.12
C ARG A 15 -7.09 16.26 -0.30
N GLU A 16 -7.34 15.56 -1.39
CA GLU A 16 -8.61 15.00 -1.78
C GLU A 16 -8.85 13.66 -1.06
N GLY A 17 -7.84 13.04 -0.47
CA GLY A 17 -7.97 11.85 0.38
C GLY A 17 -7.49 10.53 -0.23
N GLY A 18 -7.15 10.52 -1.53
CA GLY A 18 -6.59 9.33 -2.19
C GLY A 18 -5.14 9.07 -1.75
N TYR A 19 -4.77 7.80 -1.54
CA TYR A 19 -3.41 7.42 -1.20
C TYR A 19 -2.62 7.08 -2.47
N VAL A 20 -1.49 7.75 -2.68
CA VAL A 20 -0.59 7.37 -3.78
C VAL A 20 0.04 6.01 -3.50
N ALA A 21 0.16 5.14 -4.50
CA ALA A 21 0.82 3.85 -4.30
C ALA A 21 2.28 4.02 -3.85
N SER A 22 3.02 4.93 -4.50
CA SER A 22 4.37 5.31 -4.09
C SER A 22 4.66 6.78 -4.45
N PRO A 23 5.12 7.61 -3.51
CA PRO A 23 5.33 9.05 -3.75
C PRO A 23 6.56 9.36 -4.60
N THR A 24 7.51 8.42 -4.72
CA THR A 24 8.80 8.62 -5.39
C THR A 24 8.84 8.07 -6.81
N PHE A 25 7.76 7.44 -7.28
CA PHE A 25 7.71 6.80 -8.59
C PHE A 25 6.63 7.44 -9.46
N ALA A 26 7.03 8.30 -10.40
CA ALA A 26 6.12 9.15 -11.19
C ALA A 26 5.07 8.36 -11.99
N GLN A 27 5.37 7.11 -12.35
CA GLN A 27 4.45 6.22 -13.07
C GLN A 27 3.34 5.64 -12.14
N TYR A 28 3.46 5.83 -10.82
CA TYR A 28 2.56 5.35 -9.78
C TYR A 28 1.80 6.48 -9.06
N GLY A 29 1.67 7.66 -9.70
CA GLY A 29 0.88 8.81 -9.21
C GLY A 29 -0.65 8.59 -9.16
N PHE A 30 -1.09 7.35 -9.00
CA PHE A 30 -2.49 6.95 -8.91
C PHE A 30 -2.79 6.40 -7.51
N SER A 31 -4.06 6.44 -7.13
CA SER A 31 -4.60 5.76 -5.97
C SER A 31 -5.38 4.54 -6.45
N TRP A 32 -4.96 3.36 -6.01
CA TRP A 32 -5.66 2.10 -6.26
C TRP A 32 -6.73 1.90 -5.20
N LEU A 33 -7.94 1.49 -5.60
CA LEU A 33 -9.03 1.26 -4.66
C LEU A 33 -8.69 0.15 -3.66
N ARG A 34 -8.14 -0.95 -4.18
CA ARG A 34 -7.65 -2.07 -3.36
C ARG A 34 -6.62 -1.56 -2.37
N ASP A 35 -5.58 -0.91 -2.89
CA ASP A 35 -4.45 -0.52 -2.06
C ASP A 35 -4.85 0.45 -0.94
N GLY A 36 -5.64 1.47 -1.31
CA GLY A 36 -6.18 2.46 -0.39
C GLY A 36 -7.11 1.86 0.67
N SER A 37 -7.82 0.76 0.38
CA SER A 37 -8.71 0.12 1.36
C SER A 37 -7.94 -0.53 2.51
N PHE A 38 -6.82 -1.19 2.21
CA PHE A 38 -5.96 -1.75 3.26
C PHE A 38 -5.19 -0.66 4.02
N ILE A 39 -4.80 0.42 3.33
CA ILE A 39 -4.20 1.59 3.97
C ILE A 39 -5.19 2.25 4.94
N ALA A 40 -6.44 2.45 4.52
CA ALA A 40 -7.49 3.03 5.36
C ALA A 40 -7.81 2.16 6.59
N ASP A 41 -7.89 0.83 6.43
CA ASP A 41 -8.08 -0.09 7.56
C ASP A 41 -6.91 0.00 8.55
N ALA A 42 -5.67 -0.01 8.07
CA ALA A 42 -4.48 0.11 8.91
C ALA A 42 -4.44 1.45 9.67
N MET A 43 -4.74 2.56 8.98
CA MET A 43 -4.81 3.90 9.60
C MET A 43 -5.92 3.97 10.66
N SER A 44 -7.09 3.36 10.39
CA SER A 44 -8.17 3.27 11.37
C SER A 44 -7.73 2.57 12.66
N ARG A 45 -7.06 1.41 12.54
CA ARG A 45 -6.56 0.62 13.68
C ARG A 45 -5.53 1.34 14.55
N VAL A 46 -4.75 2.25 13.97
CA VAL A 46 -3.72 3.02 14.69
C VAL A 46 -4.22 4.39 15.19
N GLY A 47 -5.54 4.64 15.12
CA GLY A 47 -6.17 5.86 15.61
C GLY A 47 -6.15 7.03 14.63
N GLU A 48 -5.68 6.82 13.40
CA GLU A 48 -5.63 7.80 12.32
C GLU A 48 -6.95 7.87 11.54
N ILE A 49 -8.05 8.04 12.28
CA ILE A 49 -9.42 7.91 11.78
C ILE A 49 -9.72 8.92 10.65
N ALA A 50 -9.34 10.18 10.83
CA ALA A 50 -9.57 11.22 9.82
C ALA A 50 -8.87 10.92 8.48
N SER A 51 -7.70 10.28 8.52
CA SER A 51 -6.99 9.83 7.32
C SER A 51 -7.79 8.75 6.60
N ALA A 52 -8.29 7.76 7.34
CA ALA A 52 -9.12 6.68 6.80
C ALA A 52 -10.43 7.21 6.21
N GLU A 53 -11.13 8.10 6.92
CA GLU A 53 -12.37 8.73 6.47
C GLU A 53 -12.17 9.56 5.20
N ALA A 54 -11.08 10.34 5.11
CA ALA A 54 -10.78 11.12 3.91
C ALA A 54 -10.64 10.24 2.66
N PHE A 55 -10.11 9.02 2.80
CA PHE A 55 -10.08 8.05 1.70
C PHE A 55 -11.47 7.54 1.32
N PHE A 56 -12.31 7.19 2.30
CA PHE A 56 -13.68 6.74 2.01
C PHE A 56 -14.52 7.85 1.38
N ASP A 57 -14.38 9.10 1.83
CA ASP A 57 -15.01 10.27 1.22
C ASP A 57 -14.54 10.48 -0.22
N TRP A 58 -13.24 10.28 -0.49
CA TRP A 58 -12.69 10.33 -1.83
C TRP A 58 -13.31 9.27 -2.75
N VAL A 59 -13.41 8.01 -2.30
CA VAL A 59 -14.08 6.94 -3.05
C VAL A 59 -15.56 7.26 -3.25
N ALA A 60 -16.25 7.76 -2.23
CA ALA A 60 -17.66 8.13 -2.32
C ALA A 60 -17.89 9.21 -3.39
N ARG A 61 -17.01 10.24 -3.49
CA ARG A 61 -17.09 11.26 -4.55
C ARG A 61 -16.91 10.69 -5.95
N ILE A 62 -16.03 9.70 -6.13
CA ILE A 62 -15.84 9.01 -7.41
C ILE A 62 -17.12 8.27 -7.82
N VAL A 63 -17.69 7.49 -6.89
CA VAL A 63 -18.90 6.68 -7.12
C VAL A 63 -20.10 7.57 -7.42
N THR A 64 -20.33 8.61 -6.60
CA THR A 64 -21.44 9.55 -6.77
C THR A 64 -21.32 10.41 -8.03
N ALA A 65 -20.10 10.67 -8.51
CA ALA A 65 -19.87 11.29 -9.81
C ALA A 65 -20.07 10.34 -11.01
N GLY A 66 -20.54 9.10 -10.80
CA GLY A 66 -20.81 8.14 -11.87
C GLY A 66 -19.56 7.52 -12.50
N ARG A 67 -18.41 7.60 -11.82
CA ARG A 67 -17.12 7.16 -12.37
C ARG A 67 -16.81 5.68 -12.12
N GLY A 68 -17.74 4.93 -11.50
CA GLY A 68 -17.63 3.48 -11.34
C GLY A 68 -16.61 3.04 -10.29
N LEU A 69 -16.13 1.79 -10.44
CA LEU A 69 -15.15 1.14 -9.56
C LEU A 69 -14.02 0.51 -10.39
N ASP A 70 -13.31 1.35 -11.14
CA ASP A 70 -12.06 0.96 -11.79
C ASP A 70 -10.98 0.65 -10.74
N ALA A 71 -9.97 -0.14 -11.11
CA ALA A 71 -8.93 -0.54 -10.18
C ALA A 71 -8.09 0.63 -9.63
N ARG A 72 -7.92 1.73 -10.37
CA ARG A 72 -7.20 2.93 -9.93
C ARG A 72 -7.75 4.23 -10.52
N TYR A 73 -7.49 5.34 -9.83
CA TYR A 73 -7.84 6.71 -10.26
C TYR A 73 -6.65 7.65 -10.04
N ARG A 74 -6.64 8.76 -10.78
CA ARG A 74 -5.75 9.89 -10.43
C ARG A 74 -6.10 10.39 -9.04
N LEU A 75 -5.15 11.00 -8.34
CA LEU A 75 -5.38 11.50 -6.97
C LEU A 75 -6.56 12.50 -6.86
N ALA A 76 -6.88 13.21 -7.94
CA ALA A 76 -8.07 14.08 -8.03
C ALA A 76 -9.41 13.32 -8.20
N GLY A 77 -9.41 11.99 -8.29
CA GLY A 77 -10.60 11.16 -8.52
C GLY A 77 -11.01 11.04 -9.99
N GLU A 78 -10.14 11.43 -10.91
CA GLU A 78 -10.32 11.25 -12.36
C GLU A 78 -9.96 9.84 -12.80
N ARG A 79 -10.70 9.31 -13.77
CA ARG A 79 -10.38 8.02 -14.38
C ARG A 79 -8.96 8.07 -14.96
N ASP A 80 -8.26 6.96 -14.84
CA ASP A 80 -7.05 6.75 -15.61
C ASP A 80 -7.44 6.59 -17.09
N GLY A 81 -6.82 7.41 -17.95
CA GLY A 81 -7.02 7.36 -19.41
C GLY A 81 -5.94 6.56 -20.13
N SER A 82 -5.01 5.94 -19.40
CA SER A 82 -3.99 5.06 -19.97
C SER A 82 -4.58 3.71 -20.39
N GLY A 83 -3.86 2.94 -21.21
CA GLY A 83 -4.27 1.60 -21.63
C GLY A 83 -4.18 0.53 -20.53
N TRP A 84 -4.13 0.93 -19.26
CA TRP A 84 -3.99 0.02 -18.13
C TRP A 84 -5.34 -0.69 -17.83
N PRO A 85 -5.35 -1.99 -17.49
CA PRO A 85 -6.61 -2.73 -17.36
C PRO A 85 -7.50 -2.20 -16.23
N HIS A 86 -8.70 -1.73 -16.58
CA HIS A 86 -9.64 -1.13 -15.62
C HIS A 86 -10.21 -2.14 -14.61
N ARG A 87 -10.25 -3.43 -14.99
CA ARG A 87 -10.58 -4.57 -14.12
C ARG A 87 -9.37 -5.48 -13.97
N GLN A 88 -8.94 -5.70 -12.74
CA GLN A 88 -7.91 -6.66 -12.39
C GLN A 88 -8.53 -7.80 -11.58
N HIS A 89 -8.32 -9.05 -12.01
CA HIS A 89 -8.76 -10.25 -11.30
C HIS A 89 -7.61 -10.97 -10.57
N ASP A 90 -6.37 -10.68 -10.95
CA ASP A 90 -5.14 -11.34 -10.57
C ASP A 90 -4.28 -10.44 -9.67
N GLY A 91 -4.71 -10.28 -8.41
CA GLY A 91 -4.08 -9.37 -7.45
C GLY A 91 -2.69 -9.76 -6.93
N TYR A 92 -1.93 -10.65 -7.58
CA TYR A 92 -0.69 -11.21 -7.00
C TYR A 92 0.43 -11.39 -8.04
N GLY A 93 1.50 -10.61 -7.91
CA GLY A 93 2.76 -10.78 -8.64
C GLY A 93 3.67 -11.83 -7.96
N GLY A 94 4.51 -12.54 -8.72
CA GLY A 94 5.32 -13.66 -8.20
C GLY A 94 6.60 -13.21 -7.47
N GLY A 95 6.63 -13.37 -6.14
CA GLY A 95 7.79 -13.15 -5.26
C GLY A 95 7.46 -13.40 -3.78
N GLU A 96 8.42 -13.21 -2.85
CA GLU A 96 8.16 -13.18 -1.40
C GLU A 96 7.68 -11.78 -0.98
N TRP A 97 6.38 -11.63 -0.68
CA TRP A 97 5.76 -10.33 -0.43
C TRP A 97 5.67 -10.01 1.06
N LEU A 98 5.99 -8.76 1.42
CA LEU A 98 5.76 -8.23 2.77
C LEU A 98 4.26 -8.28 3.13
N LEU A 99 3.38 -8.09 2.14
CA LEU A 99 1.94 -8.31 2.27
C LEU A 99 1.60 -9.74 2.68
N LEU A 100 2.10 -10.73 1.92
CA LEU A 100 1.74 -12.13 2.15
C LEU A 100 2.33 -12.62 3.48
N THR A 101 3.51 -12.12 3.86
CA THR A 101 4.09 -12.35 5.19
C THR A 101 3.22 -11.75 6.29
N ALA A 102 2.65 -10.56 6.10
CA ALA A 102 1.74 -9.97 7.08
C ALA A 102 0.42 -10.75 7.20
N LEU A 103 -0.15 -11.19 6.06
CA LEU A 103 -1.34 -12.03 6.02
C LEU A 103 -1.09 -13.40 6.68
N LEU A 104 0.08 -13.99 6.47
CA LEU A 104 0.48 -15.22 7.14
C LEU A 104 0.53 -15.03 8.66
N GLY A 105 1.12 -13.93 9.13
CA GLY A 105 1.12 -13.62 10.57
C GLY A 105 -0.28 -13.41 11.15
N LEU A 106 -1.21 -12.84 10.38
CA LEU A 106 -2.61 -12.69 10.81
C LEU A 106 -3.35 -14.04 10.84
N ALA A 107 -3.04 -14.95 9.92
CA ALA A 107 -3.68 -16.26 9.80
C ALA A 107 -3.08 -17.31 10.76
N ASP A 108 -1.81 -17.16 11.14
CA ASP A 108 -1.07 -18.06 12.04
C ASP A 108 -0.44 -17.26 13.20
N PRO A 109 -1.17 -17.11 14.33
CA PRO A 109 -0.72 -16.35 15.49
C PRO A 109 0.63 -16.82 16.07
N ALA A 110 0.98 -18.10 15.91
CA ALA A 110 2.25 -18.62 16.40
C ALA A 110 3.45 -18.06 15.63
N ARG A 111 3.24 -17.64 14.37
CA ARG A 111 4.26 -17.07 13.47
C ARG A 111 4.16 -15.56 13.32
N ALA A 112 3.15 -14.93 13.94
CA ALA A 112 2.86 -13.51 13.79
C ALA A 112 4.05 -12.60 14.15
N ARG A 113 4.73 -12.87 15.26
CA ARG A 113 5.90 -12.10 15.70
C ARG A 113 7.05 -12.20 14.70
N ASP A 114 7.39 -13.42 14.29
CA ASP A 114 8.47 -13.68 13.33
C ASP A 114 8.17 -13.01 11.98
N CYS A 115 6.92 -13.06 11.53
CA CYS A 115 6.48 -12.39 10.31
C CYS A 115 6.63 -10.87 10.43
N LEU A 116 6.26 -10.28 11.58
CA LEU A 116 6.40 -8.84 11.80
C LEU A 116 7.86 -8.40 11.84
N ASP A 117 8.70 -9.17 12.54
CA ASP A 117 10.14 -8.88 12.67
C ASP A 117 10.85 -9.04 11.31
N TRP A 118 10.46 -10.04 10.52
CA TRP A 118 10.94 -10.19 9.14
C TRP A 118 10.55 -8.99 8.27
N ILE A 119 9.30 -8.52 8.33
CA ILE A 119 8.88 -7.32 7.59
C ILE A 119 9.68 -6.09 8.05
N ALA A 120 9.89 -5.92 9.36
CA ALA A 120 10.68 -4.82 9.90
C ALA A 120 12.13 -4.85 9.43
N ALA A 121 12.74 -6.03 9.31
CA ALA A 121 14.10 -6.21 8.81
C ALA A 121 14.28 -5.79 7.34
N HIS A 122 13.19 -5.66 6.58
CA HIS A 122 13.20 -5.19 5.19
C HIS A 122 13.06 -3.66 5.06
N GLU A 123 12.95 -2.92 6.18
CA GLU A 123 12.94 -1.45 6.17
C GLU A 123 14.23 -0.89 5.57
N ARG A 124 14.09 0.04 4.62
CA ARG A 124 15.19 0.79 4.01
C ARG A 124 15.13 2.24 4.46
N ALA A 125 16.19 3.00 4.16
CA ALA A 125 16.26 4.43 4.50
C ALA A 125 15.06 5.25 3.98
N ALA A 126 14.41 4.82 2.90
CA ALA A 126 13.21 5.45 2.34
C ALA A 126 11.87 4.81 2.78
N GLY A 127 11.87 3.65 3.44
CA GLY A 127 10.68 2.93 3.94
C GLY A 127 10.63 1.46 3.49
N LEU A 128 9.43 0.87 3.40
CA LEU A 128 9.24 -0.54 3.02
C LEU A 128 8.99 -0.72 1.52
N PRO A 129 9.61 -1.74 0.89
CA PRO A 129 9.32 -2.15 -0.48
C PRO A 129 8.08 -3.06 -0.57
N GLU A 130 7.66 -3.44 -1.77
CA GLU A 130 6.58 -4.43 -1.99
C GLU A 130 7.00 -5.84 -1.56
N GLN A 131 8.21 -6.19 -1.97
CA GLN A 131 8.78 -7.53 -1.97
C GLN A 131 10.26 -7.43 -1.58
N SER A 132 10.83 -8.53 -1.10
CA SER A 132 12.29 -8.64 -1.03
C SER A 132 12.88 -8.57 -2.44
N PRO A 133 14.08 -7.98 -2.62
CA PRO A 133 14.72 -7.95 -3.93
C PRO A 133 15.00 -9.39 -4.40
N PRO A 134 14.77 -9.71 -5.69
CA PRO A 134 15.13 -11.03 -6.21
C PRO A 134 16.64 -11.25 -6.14
N GLU A 135 17.10 -12.51 -6.15
CA GLU A 135 18.54 -12.86 -6.18
C GLU A 135 19.32 -12.12 -7.29
N SER A 136 18.65 -11.79 -8.40
CA SER A 136 19.19 -11.01 -9.52
C SER A 136 18.64 -9.58 -9.57
N TYR A 137 18.86 -8.79 -8.51
CA TYR A 137 18.36 -7.42 -8.40
C TYR A 137 18.91 -6.47 -9.48
N GLU A 138 20.22 -6.52 -9.76
CA GLU A 138 20.86 -5.60 -10.73
C GLU A 138 20.31 -5.77 -12.16
N PRO A 139 20.24 -6.99 -12.74
CA PRO A 139 19.62 -7.19 -14.06
C PRO A 139 18.13 -6.83 -14.09
N TRP A 140 17.42 -7.00 -12.98
CA TRP A 140 16.01 -6.62 -12.88
C TRP A 140 15.84 -5.11 -12.91
N VAL A 141 16.67 -4.37 -12.17
CA VAL A 141 16.68 -2.89 -12.16
C VAL A 141 17.10 -2.31 -13.50
N GLU A 142 18.08 -2.92 -14.17
CA GLU A 142 18.49 -2.49 -15.52
C GLU A 142 17.34 -2.63 -16.53
N LYS A 143 16.52 -3.67 -16.38
CA LYS A 143 15.39 -3.95 -17.28
C LYS A 143 14.13 -3.16 -16.97
N TRP A 144 13.82 -2.94 -15.69
CA TRP A 144 12.51 -2.42 -15.25
C TRP A 144 12.59 -1.10 -14.47
N GLY A 145 13.80 -0.62 -14.16
CA GLY A 145 14.03 0.54 -13.31
C GLY A 145 14.01 0.20 -11.82
N LEU A 146 14.23 1.22 -10.98
CA LEU A 146 14.17 1.06 -9.53
C LEU A 146 12.74 0.72 -9.09
N PRO A 147 12.54 -0.27 -8.21
CA PRO A 147 11.22 -0.57 -7.67
C PRO A 147 10.71 0.60 -6.80
N PRO A 148 9.38 0.79 -6.71
CA PRO A 148 8.79 1.85 -5.89
C PRO A 148 9.15 1.68 -4.40
N LEU A 149 9.63 2.77 -3.80
CA LEU A 149 10.07 2.83 -2.40
C LEU A 149 9.95 4.27 -1.85
N PRO A 150 9.14 4.54 -0.81
CA PRO A 150 8.31 3.59 -0.08
C PRO A 150 7.04 3.18 -0.82
N LEU A 151 6.49 2.02 -0.47
CA LEU A 151 5.14 1.58 -0.83
C LEU A 151 4.20 1.67 0.37
N LEU A 152 3.14 2.48 0.25
CA LEU A 152 2.23 2.76 1.37
C LEU A 152 1.52 1.50 1.88
N TRP A 153 1.13 0.61 0.97
CA TRP A 153 0.50 -0.66 1.34
C TRP A 153 1.38 -1.56 2.21
N SER A 154 2.69 -1.62 1.93
CA SER A 154 3.61 -2.43 2.74
C SER A 154 3.69 -1.90 4.17
N HIS A 155 3.65 -0.58 4.34
CA HIS A 155 3.53 0.06 5.65
C HIS A 155 2.18 -0.23 6.33
N ALA A 156 1.08 -0.23 5.58
CA ALA A 156 -0.25 -0.57 6.09
C ALA A 156 -0.30 -2.01 6.63
N MET A 157 0.20 -2.98 5.87
CA MET A 157 0.22 -4.38 6.28
C MET A 157 1.09 -4.63 7.52
N PHE A 158 2.23 -3.94 7.63
CA PHE A 158 3.02 -3.93 8.85
C PHE A 158 2.19 -3.45 10.05
N LEU A 159 1.47 -2.32 9.93
CA LEU A 159 0.66 -1.77 11.01
C LEU A 159 -0.48 -2.72 11.42
N THR A 160 -1.15 -3.36 10.45
CA THR A 160 -2.23 -4.31 10.71
C THR A 160 -1.76 -5.50 11.53
N LEU A 161 -0.64 -6.14 11.13
CA LEU A 161 -0.08 -7.26 11.89
C LEU A 161 0.44 -6.82 13.26
N ALA A 162 1.08 -5.64 13.33
CA ALA A 162 1.60 -5.11 14.59
C ALA A 162 0.47 -4.84 15.60
N HIS A 163 -0.65 -4.29 15.15
CA HIS A 163 -1.83 -4.04 15.99
C HIS A 163 -2.48 -5.35 16.47
N ALA A 164 -2.57 -6.37 15.60
CA ALA A 164 -3.13 -7.67 15.98
C ALA A 164 -2.31 -8.38 17.08
N LEU A 165 -1.02 -8.08 17.20
CA LEU A 165 -0.13 -8.61 18.24
C LEU A 165 -0.20 -7.86 19.58
N ASP A 166 -0.79 -6.66 19.60
CA ASP A 166 -0.91 -5.85 20.82
C ASP A 166 -2.25 -6.07 21.54
N ASN A 167 -3.21 -6.76 20.91
CA ASN A 167 -4.56 -7.06 21.41
C ASN A 167 -4.75 -8.56 21.63
#